data_AF-A0A946HCD5-F1
#
_entry.id   AF-A0A946HCD5-F1
#
_cell.length_a   1.000
_cell.length_b   1.000
_cell.length_c   1.000
_cell.angle_alpha   90.00
_cell.angle_beta   90.00
_cell.angle_gamma   90.00
#
_symmetry.space_group_name_H-M   'P 1'
#
loop_
_entity.id
_entity.type
_entity.pdbx_description
1 polymer ?
#
loop_
_entity_poly.entity_id
_entity_poly.type
_entity_poly.pdbx_seq_one_letter_code
_entity_poly.pdbx_strand_id
1 'polypeptide(L)'
;MSGSYKEIFDGILLDLAKLRNIRKDSSDYLESCNQIASKVGAALADISDEVGSFEGNEKVLLEEIYSQLTAEETYANAAADLRDISDLNRLLDNE
;
A
#
# COMPACT_ATOMS: atom_id res chain seq x y z
N MET A 1 -11.77 -21.08 11.43
CA MET A 1 -11.66 -19.73 10.84
C MET A 1 -13.04 -19.34 10.32
N SER A 2 -13.58 -18.21 10.78
CA SER A 2 -14.85 -17.67 10.29
C SER A 2 -14.71 -17.31 8.80
N GLY A 3 -15.73 -17.60 7.98
CA GLY A 3 -15.66 -17.40 6.52
C GLY A 3 -15.32 -15.97 6.09
N SER A 4 -15.63 -14.99 6.94
CA SER A 4 -15.38 -13.56 6.76
C SER A 4 -13.91 -13.19 6.55
N TYR A 5 -12.99 -13.77 7.34
CA TYR A 5 -11.60 -13.32 7.33
C TYR A 5 -10.82 -13.82 6.11
N LYS A 6 -11.09 -15.07 5.71
CA LYS A 6 -10.51 -15.64 4.50
C LYS A 6 -10.91 -14.85 3.25
N GLU A 7 -12.17 -14.41 3.18
CA GLU A 7 -12.65 -13.55 2.10
C GLU A 7 -11.94 -12.19 2.04
N ILE A 8 -11.64 -11.60 3.20
CA ILE A 8 -10.85 -10.36 3.29
C ILE A 8 -9.44 -10.58 2.77
N PHE A 9 -8.77 -11.65 3.22
CA PHE A 9 -7.40 -11.97 2.80
C PHE A 9 -7.32 -12.28 1.30
N ASP A 10 -8.23 -13.12 0.77
CA ASP A 10 -8.32 -13.42 -0.66
C ASP A 10 -8.61 -12.15 -1.48
N GLY A 11 -9.40 -11.22 -0.95
CA GLY A 11 -9.65 -9.90 -1.54
C GLY A 11 -8.38 -9.03 -1.63
N ILE A 12 -7.58 -9.00 -0.57
CA ILE A 12 -6.29 -8.28 -0.55
C ILE A 12 -5.32 -8.87 -1.59
N LEU A 13 -5.20 -10.20 -1.64
CA LEU A 13 -4.34 -10.87 -2.63
C LEU A 13 -4.79 -10.59 -4.07
N LEU A 14 -6.10 -10.57 -4.32
CA LEU A 14 -6.65 -10.26 -5.62
C LEU A 14 -6.36 -8.80 -6.02
N ASP A 15 -6.47 -7.85 -5.10
CA ASP A 15 -6.18 -6.46 -5.38
C ASP A 15 -4.67 -6.23 -5.61
N LEU A 16 -3.79 -6.92 -4.89
CA LEU A 16 -2.34 -6.92 -5.18
C LEU A 16 -2.02 -7.52 -6.55
N ALA A 17 -2.73 -8.57 -6.96
CA ALA A 17 -2.59 -9.14 -8.29
C ALA A 17 -3.02 -8.17 -9.39
N LYS A 18 -4.09 -7.38 -9.16
CA LYS A 18 -4.50 -6.30 -10.07
C LYS A 18 -3.46 -5.18 -10.10
N LEU A 19 -2.92 -4.79 -8.94
CA LEU A 19 -1.88 -3.77 -8.82
C LEU A 19 -0.65 -4.09 -9.69
N ARG A 20 -0.24 -5.36 -9.76
CA ARG A 20 0.86 -5.82 -10.63
C ARG A 20 0.62 -5.51 -12.12
N ASN A 21 -0.63 -5.38 -12.55
CA ASN A 21 -0.97 -5.06 -13.95
C ASN A 21 -1.03 -3.54 -14.22
N ILE A 22 -0.94 -2.71 -13.18
CA ILE A 22 -0.88 -1.25 -13.30
C ILE A 22 0.58 -0.82 -13.38
N ARG A 23 0.88 0.11 -14.29
CA ARG A 23 2.24 0.64 -14.39
C ARG A 23 2.58 1.46 -13.14
N LYS A 24 3.75 1.20 -12.57
CA LYS A 24 4.22 1.83 -11.31
C LYS A 24 4.31 3.36 -11.33
N ASP A 25 4.46 3.95 -12.52
CA ASP A 25 4.54 5.39 -12.75
C ASP A 25 3.16 6.05 -12.94
N SER A 26 2.07 5.28 -12.93
CA SER A 26 0.71 5.82 -13.03
C SER A 26 0.21 6.33 -11.67
N SER A 27 -0.55 7.43 -11.69
CA SER A 27 -1.36 7.86 -10.54
C SER A 27 -2.28 6.74 -10.05
N ASP A 28 -2.79 5.91 -10.97
CA ASP A 28 -3.68 4.80 -10.64
C ASP A 28 -2.99 3.73 -9.78
N TYR A 29 -1.66 3.58 -9.92
CA TYR A 29 -0.88 2.63 -9.13
C TYR A 29 -0.77 3.10 -7.69
N LEU A 30 -0.48 4.38 -7.47
CA LEU A 30 -0.41 4.97 -6.14
C LEU A 30 -1.76 4.96 -5.43
N GLU A 31 -2.83 5.34 -6.15
CA GLU A 31 -4.18 5.28 -5.60
C GLU A 31 -4.56 3.84 -5.21
N SER A 32 -4.24 2.87 -6.07
CA SER A 32 -4.48 1.45 -5.78
C SER A 32 -3.65 0.96 -4.59
N CYS A 33 -2.37 1.37 -4.48
CA CYS A 33 -1.54 1.06 -3.32
C CYS A 33 -2.17 1.56 -2.02
N ASN A 34 -2.66 2.80 -2.01
CA ASN A 34 -3.28 3.41 -0.83
C ASN A 34 -4.61 2.72 -0.46
N GLN A 35 -5.43 2.36 -1.45
CA GLN A 35 -6.65 1.59 -1.21
C GLN A 35 -6.35 0.20 -0.63
N ILE A 36 -5.33 -0.49 -1.14
CA ILE A 36 -4.93 -1.81 -0.62
C ILE A 36 -4.35 -1.67 0.79
N ALA A 37 -3.49 -0.69 1.03
CA ALA A 37 -2.90 -0.43 2.34
C ALA A 37 -3.98 -0.14 3.40
N SER A 38 -5.00 0.65 3.05
CA SER A 38 -6.14 0.92 3.93
C SER A 38 -6.93 -0.35 4.30
N LYS A 39 -7.20 -1.22 3.32
CA LYS A 39 -7.86 -2.53 3.57
C LYS A 39 -7.02 -3.44 4.46
N VAL A 40 -5.71 -3.51 4.21
CA VAL A 40 -4.76 -4.30 5.02
C VAL A 40 -4.68 -3.76 6.43
N GLY A 41 -4.61 -2.43 6.61
CA GLY A 41 -4.59 -1.79 7.92
C GLY A 41 -5.87 -2.03 8.73
N ALA A 42 -7.04 -1.97 8.08
CA ALA A 42 -8.31 -2.31 8.71
C ALA A 42 -8.36 -3.78 9.12
N ALA A 43 -7.91 -4.69 8.25
CA ALA A 43 -7.81 -6.10 8.59
C ALA A 43 -6.87 -6.32 9.79
N LEU A 44 -5.69 -5.69 9.83
CA LEU A 44 -4.76 -5.78 10.96
C LEU A 44 -5.34 -5.25 12.27
N ALA A 45 -6.16 -4.20 12.22
CA ALA A 45 -6.85 -3.66 13.40
C ALA A 45 -7.90 -4.63 13.94
N ASP A 46 -8.75 -5.19 13.06
CA ASP A 46 -9.78 -6.18 13.43
C ASP A 46 -9.16 -7.43 14.05
N ILE A 47 -8.02 -7.87 13.52
CA ILE A 47 -7.22 -9.00 14.03
C ILE A 47 -6.65 -8.72 15.43
N SER A 48 -6.21 -7.49 15.66
CA SER A 48 -5.62 -7.11 16.94
C SER A 48 -6.66 -7.10 18.06
N ASP A 49 -7.94 -6.91 17.73
CA ASP A 49 -9.06 -6.92 18.68
C ASP A 49 -9.62 -8.34 18.93
N GLU A 50 -9.50 -9.27 17.97
CA GLU A 50 -9.84 -10.68 18.18
C GLU A 50 -8.75 -11.41 18.98
N VAL A 51 -8.95 -11.52 20.29
CA VAL A 51 -8.15 -12.35 21.21
C VAL A 51 -8.31 -13.84 20.85
N GLY A 52 -7.67 -14.31 19.78
CA GLY A 52 -7.86 -15.68 19.34
C GLY A 52 -7.05 -16.08 18.11
N SER A 53 -5.91 -16.72 18.35
CA SER A 53 -5.27 -17.68 17.44
C SER A 53 -5.09 -17.22 15.99
N PHE A 54 -4.38 -16.12 15.79
CA PHE A 54 -3.75 -15.88 14.49
C PHE A 54 -2.62 -16.88 14.30
N GLU A 55 -2.68 -17.68 13.24
CA GLU A 55 -1.51 -18.39 12.75
C GLU A 55 -0.49 -17.30 12.38
N GLY A 56 0.61 -17.23 13.11
CA GLY A 56 1.55 -16.10 13.05
C GLY A 56 2.04 -15.76 11.64
N ASN A 57 1.95 -16.69 10.69
CA ASN A 57 2.35 -16.48 9.31
C ASN A 57 1.44 -15.51 8.53
N GLU A 58 0.12 -15.56 8.72
CA GLU A 58 -0.83 -14.74 7.94
C GLU A 58 -0.80 -13.27 8.40
N LYS A 59 -0.70 -13.06 9.72
CA LYS A 59 -0.50 -11.72 10.29
C LYS A 59 0.81 -11.11 9.84
N VAL A 60 1.91 -11.87 9.88
CA VAL A 60 3.22 -11.42 9.40
C VAL A 60 3.18 -11.04 7.92
N LEU A 61 2.52 -11.84 7.08
CA LEU A 61 2.31 -11.51 5.66
C LEU A 61 1.56 -10.20 5.47
N LEU A 62 0.49 -9.94 6.23
CA LEU A 62 -0.25 -8.68 6.14
C LEU A 62 0.58 -7.48 6.61
N GLU A 63 1.37 -7.63 7.68
CA GLU A 63 2.28 -6.59 8.15
C GLU A 63 3.38 -6.29 7.10
N GLU A 64 3.92 -7.32 6.45
CA GLU A 64 4.89 -7.16 5.35
C GLU A 64 4.28 -6.45 4.14
N ILE A 65 3.07 -6.84 3.73
CA ILE A 65 2.33 -6.18 2.64
C ILE A 65 2.09 -4.71 2.98
N TYR A 66 1.61 -4.42 4.20
CA TYR A 66 1.34 -3.06 4.65
C TYR A 66 2.60 -2.18 4.61
N SER A 67 3.71 -2.71 5.15
CA SER A 67 5.01 -2.03 5.20
C SER A 67 5.55 -1.74 3.80
N GLN A 68 5.43 -2.70 2.86
CA GLN A 68 5.87 -2.49 1.48
C GLN A 68 5.02 -1.43 0.75
N LEU A 69 3.69 -1.42 0.96
CA LEU A 69 2.80 -0.44 0.34
C LEU A 69 3.05 0.98 0.85
N THR A 70 3.26 1.15 2.17
CA THR A 70 3.58 2.48 2.75
C THR A 70 4.98 2.96 2.40
N ALA A 71 5.94 2.06 2.25
CA ALA A 71 7.27 2.42 1.74
C ALA A 71 7.18 2.94 0.29
N GLU A 72 6.43 2.28 -0.58
CA GLU A 72 6.25 2.69 -1.98
C GLU A 72 5.57 4.07 -2.08
N GLU A 73 4.56 4.37 -1.24
CA GLU A 73 3.96 5.71 -1.12
C GLU A 73 4.99 6.77 -0.70
N THR A 74 5.83 6.45 0.29
CA THR A 74 6.90 7.36 0.77
C THR A 74 7.91 7.66 -0.34
N TYR A 75 8.32 6.65 -1.11
CA TYR A 75 9.24 6.83 -2.24
C TYR A 75 8.63 7.65 -3.37
N ALA A 76 7.36 7.42 -3.69
CA ALA A 76 6.66 8.19 -4.72
C ALA A 76 6.51 9.67 -4.34
N ASN A 77 6.16 9.94 -3.08
CA ASN A 77 6.05 11.31 -2.57
C ASN A 77 7.42 12.01 -2.56
N ALA A 78 8.49 11.34 -2.10
CA ALA A 78 9.84 11.90 -2.15
C ALA A 78 10.32 12.18 -3.59
N ALA A 79 9.96 11.32 -4.55
CA ALA A 79 10.28 11.54 -5.96
C ALA A 79 9.49 12.70 -6.58
N ALA A 80 8.22 12.90 -6.17
CA ALA A 80 7.42 14.05 -6.57
C ALA A 80 8.00 15.36 -6.03
N ASP A 81 8.33 15.41 -4.73
CA ASP A 81 8.92 16.60 -4.09
C ASP A 81 10.24 17.02 -4.76
N LEU A 82 11.09 16.06 -5.11
CA LEU A 82 12.35 16.33 -5.83
C LEU A 82 12.13 16.87 -7.25
N ARG A 83 11.07 16.43 -7.92
CA ARG A 83 10.71 16.91 -9.27
C ARG A 83 10.22 18.35 -9.22
N ASP A 84 9.38 18.69 -8.25
CA ASP A 84 8.89 20.06 -8.04
C ASP A 84 10.04 21.03 -7.72
N ILE A 85 11.01 20.60 -6.90
CA ILE A 85 12.22 21.40 -6.62
C ILE A 85 13.07 21.60 -7.89
N SER A 86 13.23 20.55 -8.71
CA SER A 86 13.96 20.64 -9.97
C SER A 86 13.28 21.57 -10.98
N ASP A 87 11.96 21.52 -11.07
CA ASP A 87 11.18 22.37 -11.97
C ASP A 87 11.21 23.84 -11.49
N LEU A 88 11.19 24.09 -10.18
CA LEU A 88 11.37 25.42 -9.58
C LEU A 88 12.76 26.01 -9.85
N ASN A 89 13.84 25.24 -9.66
CA ASN A 89 15.19 25.71 -9.95
C ASN A 89 15.36 26.04 -11.44
N ARG A 90 14.76 25.25 -12.33
CA ARG A 90 14.80 25.50 -13.77
C ARG A 90 14.05 26.77 -14.18
N LEU A 91 13.00 27.17 -13.47
CA LEU A 91 12.32 28.45 -13.69
C LEU A 91 13.18 29.64 -13.23
N LEU A 92 13.92 29.49 -12.12
CA LEU A 92 14.82 30.51 -11.59
C LEU A 92 16.09 30.71 -12.44
N ASP A 93 16.61 29.66 -13.08
CA ASP A 93 17.78 29.72 -13.95
C ASP A 93 17.51 30.30 -15.36
N ASN A 94 16.25 30.63 -15.68
CA ASN A 94 15.86 31.22 -16.99
C ASN A 94 15.49 32.71 -16.91
N GLU A 95 15.79 33.41 -15.80
CA GLU A 95 15.84 34.89 -15.70
C GLU A 95 17.26 35.44 -15.94
#